data_AF-A0A972TEG0-F1
#
_entry.id   AF-A0A972TEG0-F1
#
_cell.length_a   1.000
_cell.length_b   1.000
_cell.length_c   1.000
_cell.angle_alpha   90.00
_cell.angle_beta   90.00
_cell.angle_gamma   90.00
#
_symmetry.space_group_name_H-M   'P 1'
#
loop_
_entity.id
_entity.type
_entity.pdbx_description
1 polymer ?
#
loop_
_entity_poly.entity_id
_entity_poly.type
_entity_poly.pdbx_seq_one_letter_code
_entity_poly.pdbx_strand_id
1 'polypeptide(L)'
;MSFKENLLKKIKIDKMTGVILNSIGPPDSGRKLDKQTMRSLLEMGSYQFIQERDLDLYILQENGDLKRILVLDNGLAIYNTTVEDVVLRKSPTVKEMLNIRNIIKILNDKDVVLSKREESVKTIQKECIDMLDLSYNESDIEEIGKDGTAALERGDADGVIECLTLFAELLEYSPPPKAMKTGDHHIIGALSKGKNNEDLFGPVVMYSLTYNLLKLIDRQISSLDKGKIELMHQIAIGKEKASKEGPDVFNYLKEKVIEQNL
;
A
#
# COMPACT_ATOMS: atom_id res chain seq x y z
N MET A 1 7.11 -3.64 -18.50
CA MET A 1 6.53 -4.39 -17.36
C MET A 1 5.12 -4.74 -17.75
N SER A 2 4.66 -5.94 -17.45
CA SER A 2 3.26 -6.30 -17.65
C SER A 2 2.36 -5.53 -16.67
N PHE A 3 1.05 -5.48 -16.95
CA PHE A 3 0.08 -4.91 -16.02
C PHE A 3 0.19 -5.54 -14.63
N LYS A 4 0.26 -6.88 -14.58
CA LYS A 4 0.44 -7.64 -13.34
C LYS A 4 1.64 -7.16 -12.52
N GLU A 5 2.80 -6.98 -13.16
CA GLU A 5 4.01 -6.48 -12.48
C GLU A 5 3.83 -5.06 -11.94
N ASN A 6 3.20 -4.17 -12.71
CA ASN A 6 2.92 -2.80 -12.27
C ASN A 6 1.92 -2.77 -11.11
N LEU A 7 0.87 -3.60 -11.15
CA LEU A 7 -0.10 -3.70 -10.07
C LEU A 7 0.53 -4.24 -8.78
N LEU A 8 1.39 -5.27 -8.86
CA LEU A 8 2.16 -5.75 -7.71
C LEU A 8 3.06 -4.66 -7.13
N LYS A 9 3.69 -3.84 -7.98
CA LYS A 9 4.49 -2.69 -7.53
C LYS A 9 3.64 -1.65 -6.82
N LYS A 10 2.45 -1.33 -7.35
CA LYS A 10 1.50 -0.40 -6.71
C LYS A 10 1.12 -0.89 -5.31
N ILE A 11 0.71 -2.15 -5.18
CA ILE A 11 0.36 -2.78 -3.89
C ILE A 11 1.54 -2.73 -2.91
N LYS A 12 2.76 -2.97 -3.39
CA LYS A 12 3.97 -2.87 -2.58
C LYS A 12 4.21 -1.43 -2.08
N ILE A 13 4.08 -0.44 -2.96
CA ILE A 13 4.20 0.99 -2.62
C ILE A 13 3.20 1.37 -1.51
N ASP A 14 1.95 0.95 -1.63
CA ASP A 14 0.92 1.23 -0.63
C ASP A 14 1.20 0.57 0.72
N LYS A 15 1.62 -0.71 0.71
CA LYS A 15 1.99 -1.43 1.94
C LYS A 15 3.15 -0.73 2.65
N MET A 16 4.20 -0.36 1.92
CA MET A 16 5.35 0.36 2.46
C MET A 16 4.93 1.74 3.01
N THR A 17 4.09 2.46 2.27
CA THR A 17 3.52 3.74 2.71
C THR A 17 2.76 3.59 4.03
N GLY A 18 1.90 2.59 4.17
CA GLY A 18 1.19 2.31 5.40
C GLY A 18 2.12 2.02 6.59
N VAL A 19 3.20 1.25 6.37
CA VAL A 19 4.23 0.99 7.40
C VAL A 19 4.91 2.28 7.84
N ILE A 20 5.32 3.13 6.88
CA ILE A 20 5.97 4.41 7.16
C ILE A 20 5.03 5.33 7.93
N LEU A 21 3.79 5.53 7.46
CA LEU A 21 2.80 6.38 8.14
C LEU A 21 2.53 5.91 9.56
N ASN A 22 2.39 4.60 9.78
CA ASN A 22 2.21 4.04 11.13
C ASN A 22 3.44 4.20 12.03
N SER A 23 4.64 4.43 11.48
CA SER A 23 5.87 4.69 12.22
C SER A 23 6.05 6.17 12.61
N ILE A 24 5.34 7.08 11.95
CA ILE A 24 5.33 8.52 12.27
C ILE A 24 4.58 8.70 13.59
N GLY A 25 5.31 8.78 14.71
CA GLY A 25 4.71 9.11 16.02
C GLY A 25 4.43 10.61 16.14
N PRO A 26 3.52 11.04 17.04
CA PRO A 26 3.22 12.45 17.23
C PRO A 26 4.49 13.28 17.55
N PRO A 27 4.46 14.60 17.33
CA PRO A 27 5.57 15.48 17.71
C PRO A 27 6.03 15.17 19.14
N ASP A 28 7.35 15.13 19.36
CA ASP A 28 7.99 14.87 20.65
C ASP A 28 7.73 13.49 21.30
N SER A 29 7.08 12.57 20.59
CA SER A 29 6.82 11.21 21.10
C SER A 29 8.07 10.33 21.25
N GLY A 30 9.24 10.79 20.76
CA GLY A 30 10.47 9.99 20.71
C GLY A 30 10.41 8.78 19.75
N ARG A 31 9.26 8.54 19.10
CA ARG A 31 9.09 7.44 18.15
C ARG A 31 9.95 7.71 16.91
N LYS A 32 10.81 6.74 16.59
CA LYS A 32 11.68 6.81 15.42
C LYS A 32 10.90 6.40 14.18
N LEU A 33 11.04 7.20 13.13
CA LEU A 33 10.60 6.86 11.78
C LEU A 33 11.26 5.55 11.32
N ASP A 34 10.51 4.70 10.61
CA ASP A 34 11.07 3.59 9.86
C ASP A 34 11.82 4.11 8.61
N LYS A 35 13.07 4.51 8.83
CA LYS A 35 13.94 5.00 7.77
C LYS A 35 14.24 3.94 6.73
N GLN A 36 14.29 2.65 7.10
CA GLN A 36 14.66 1.59 6.15
C GLN A 36 13.57 1.39 5.10
N THR A 37 12.31 1.33 5.53
CA THR A 37 11.17 1.26 4.61
C THR A 37 11.07 2.52 3.77
N MET A 38 11.33 3.70 4.35
CA MET A 38 11.37 4.96 3.60
C MET A 38 12.44 4.98 2.51
N ARG A 39 13.67 4.51 2.79
CA ARG A 39 14.73 4.38 1.78
C ARG A 39 14.31 3.47 0.63
N SER A 40 13.72 2.33 0.97
CA SER A 40 13.24 1.38 -0.04
C SER A 40 12.14 2.00 -0.92
N LEU A 41 11.26 2.85 -0.36
CA LEU A 41 10.23 3.56 -1.14
C LEU A 41 10.87 4.57 -2.09
N LEU A 42 11.87 5.32 -1.61
CA LEU A 42 12.59 6.31 -2.41
C LEU A 42 13.38 5.68 -3.56
N GLU A 43 13.98 4.51 -3.33
CA GLU A 43 14.68 3.71 -4.35
C GLU A 43 13.73 3.16 -5.42
N MET A 44 12.45 2.94 -5.09
CA MET A 44 11.43 2.59 -6.08
C MET A 44 11.01 3.80 -6.93
N GLY A 45 11.18 5.01 -6.40
CA GLY A 45 11.02 6.26 -7.14
C GLY A 45 12.30 6.68 -7.87
N SER A 46 12.24 7.82 -8.56
CA SER A 46 13.39 8.39 -9.30
C SER A 46 14.30 9.25 -8.42
N TYR A 47 14.36 9.00 -7.11
CA TYR A 47 15.13 9.80 -6.17
C TYR A 47 16.59 9.39 -6.14
N GLN A 48 17.49 10.37 -6.21
CA GLN A 48 18.93 10.18 -6.10
C GLN A 48 19.39 10.45 -4.66
N PHE A 49 20.09 9.48 -4.06
CA PHE A 49 20.68 9.64 -2.74
C PHE A 49 21.96 10.48 -2.79
N ILE A 50 22.06 11.45 -1.88
CA ILE A 50 23.29 12.19 -1.61
C ILE A 50 23.45 12.32 -0.09
N GLN A 51 24.66 12.09 0.40
CA GLN A 51 25.02 12.37 1.79
C GLN A 51 25.78 13.69 1.86
N GLU A 52 25.29 14.63 2.64
CA GLU A 52 25.93 15.94 2.86
C GLU A 52 26.01 16.26 4.35
N ARG A 53 27.23 16.50 4.85
CA ARG A 53 27.51 16.63 6.30
C ARG A 53 26.95 15.41 7.05
N ASP A 54 26.01 15.62 7.97
CA ASP A 54 25.30 14.59 8.74
C ASP A 54 23.88 14.31 8.21
N LEU A 55 23.52 14.83 7.02
CA LEU A 55 22.21 14.68 6.40
C LEU A 55 22.20 13.62 5.30
N ASP A 56 21.20 12.75 5.36
CA ASP A 56 20.81 11.85 4.28
C ASP A 56 19.77 12.58 3.42
N LEU A 57 20.13 12.94 2.18
CA LEU A 57 19.27 13.69 1.25
C LEU A 57 18.86 12.81 0.06
N TYR A 58 17.62 12.98 -0.37
CA TYR A 58 17.07 12.32 -1.56
C TYR A 58 16.53 13.38 -2.51
N ILE A 59 17.02 13.37 -3.74
CA ILE A 59 16.79 14.42 -4.72
C ILE A 59 16.00 13.89 -5.89
N LEU A 60 14.84 14.49 -6.15
CA LEU A 60 14.11 14.29 -7.40
C LEU A 60 14.44 15.45 -8.35
N GLN A 61 14.96 15.10 -9.53
CA GLN A 61 15.20 16.07 -10.59
C GLN A 61 13.89 16.32 -11.35
N GLU A 62 13.39 17.55 -11.31
CA GLU A 62 12.35 18.01 -12.22
C GLU A 62 13.01 18.68 -13.44
N ASN A 63 12.29 18.77 -14.57
CA ASN A 63 12.77 19.41 -15.80
C ASN A 63 12.93 20.95 -15.60
N GLY A 64 13.94 21.38 -14.85
CA GLY A 64 14.25 22.78 -14.49
C GLY A 64 15.40 22.89 -13.45
N ASP A 65 15.69 24.11 -12.99
CA ASP A 65 16.77 24.37 -11.99
C ASP A 65 16.39 23.99 -10.55
N LEU A 66 15.09 23.86 -10.27
CA LEU A 66 14.58 23.59 -8.93
C LEU A 66 14.46 22.08 -8.70
N LYS A 67 15.09 21.62 -7.62
CA LYS A 67 15.12 20.20 -7.22
C LYS A 67 14.24 20.00 -6.00
N ARG A 68 13.42 18.94 -5.97
CA ARG A 68 12.77 18.51 -4.73
C ARG A 68 13.79 17.72 -3.92
N ILE A 69 14.06 18.19 -2.71
CA ILE A 69 15.05 17.59 -1.81
C ILE A 69 14.32 17.11 -0.56
N LEU A 70 14.22 15.80 -0.37
CA LEU A 70 13.77 15.19 0.86
C LEU A 70 14.96 15.03 1.83
N VAL A 71 14.77 15.43 3.08
CA VAL A 71 15.68 15.10 4.18
C VAL A 71 15.16 13.85 4.90
N LEU A 72 15.97 12.79 4.96
CA LEU A 72 15.61 11.53 5.64
C LEU A 72 15.84 11.62 7.17
N ASP A 73 15.03 12.43 7.82
CA ASP A 73 14.93 12.56 9.28
C ASP A 73 13.49 12.28 9.77
N ASN A 74 13.23 12.45 11.07
CA ASN A 74 11.87 12.25 11.62
C ASN A 74 10.85 13.31 11.15
N GLY A 75 11.32 14.42 10.55
CA GLY A 75 10.49 15.46 9.97
C GLY A 75 10.05 15.15 8.55
N LEU A 76 10.82 14.35 7.79
CA LEU A 76 10.59 14.03 6.38
C LEU A 76 10.28 15.27 5.56
N ALA A 77 11.01 16.37 5.78
CA ALA A 77 10.74 17.61 5.08
C ALA A 77 11.18 17.52 3.61
N ILE A 78 10.29 17.92 2.69
CA ILE A 78 10.59 18.11 1.27
C ILE A 78 10.80 19.61 1.02
N TYR A 79 11.95 19.95 0.48
CA TYR A 79 12.36 21.32 0.16
C TYR A 79 12.35 21.55 -1.36
N ASN A 80 12.05 22.78 -1.76
CA ASN A 80 12.20 23.28 -3.12
C ASN A 80 13.27 24.38 -3.17
N THR A 81 14.53 23.97 -3.06
CA THR A 81 15.70 24.86 -2.98
C THR A 81 16.96 24.08 -3.36
N THR A 82 18.14 24.65 -3.14
CA THR A 82 19.41 23.96 -3.40
C THR A 82 19.86 23.11 -2.22
N VAL A 83 20.75 22.15 -2.48
CA VAL A 83 21.33 21.29 -1.43
C VAL A 83 22.05 22.14 -0.38
N GLU A 84 22.78 23.17 -0.79
CA GLU A 84 23.50 24.07 0.11
C GLU A 84 22.56 24.83 1.04
N ASP A 85 21.39 25.28 0.55
CA ASP A 85 20.40 26.00 1.37
C ASP A 85 19.71 25.03 2.36
N VAL A 86 19.46 23.78 1.98
CA VAL A 86 18.95 22.74 2.90
C VAL A 86 19.97 22.45 4.00
N VAL A 87 21.24 22.22 3.61
CA VAL A 87 22.32 21.92 4.54
C VAL A 87 22.56 23.09 5.50
N LEU A 88 22.52 24.34 5.03
CA LEU A 88 22.60 25.53 5.87
C LEU A 88 21.49 25.57 6.92
N ARG A 89 20.26 25.17 6.57
CA ARG A 89 19.11 25.23 7.48
C ARG A 89 19.09 24.10 8.50
N LYS A 90 19.54 22.91 8.11
CA LYS A 90 19.41 21.68 8.91
C LYS A 90 20.67 21.26 9.65
N SER A 91 21.83 21.61 9.13
CA SER A 91 23.13 21.31 9.73
C SER A 91 24.12 22.47 9.56
N PRO A 92 23.82 23.68 10.09
CA PRO A 92 24.72 24.82 9.97
C PRO A 92 26.00 24.63 10.78
N THR A 93 27.12 25.07 10.23
CA THR A 93 28.37 25.24 10.97
C THR A 93 28.30 26.45 11.90
N VAL A 94 29.15 26.48 12.92
CA VAL A 94 29.23 27.61 13.89
C VAL A 94 29.41 28.95 13.17
N LYS A 95 30.25 29.02 12.13
CA LYS A 95 30.48 30.26 11.36
C LYS A 95 29.23 30.70 10.60
N GLU A 96 28.48 29.75 10.04
CA GLU A 96 27.21 30.04 9.35
C GLU A 96 26.13 30.54 10.33
N MET A 97 26.08 30.00 11.55
CA MET A 97 25.15 30.43 12.60
C MET A 97 25.40 31.85 13.12
N LEU A 98 26.60 32.41 12.95
CA LEU A 98 26.93 33.77 13.40
C LEU A 98 26.52 34.87 12.40
N ASN A 99 26.12 34.50 11.18
CA ASN A 99 25.62 35.45 10.19
C ASN A 99 24.12 35.70 10.38
N ILE A 100 23.73 36.95 10.71
CA ILE A 100 22.34 37.34 10.98
C ILE A 100 21.37 36.92 9.86
N ARG A 101 21.79 37.01 8.58
CA ARG A 101 20.93 36.61 7.46
C ARG A 101 20.68 35.10 7.44
N ASN A 102 21.69 34.31 7.78
CA ASN A 102 21.57 32.85 7.87
C ASN A 102 20.73 32.43 9.07
N ILE A 103 20.83 33.12 10.21
CA ILE A 103 19.98 32.87 11.38
C ILE A 103 18.50 32.94 10.98
N ILE A 104 18.10 33.98 10.23
CA ILE A 104 16.71 34.14 9.77
C ILE A 104 16.27 32.95 8.91
N LYS A 105 17.12 32.47 8.00
CA LYS A 105 16.85 31.29 7.16
C LYS A 105 16.76 29.99 7.96
N ILE A 106 17.63 29.80 8.94
CA ILE A 106 17.66 28.60 9.80
C ILE A 106 16.38 28.54 10.65
N LEU A 107 15.93 29.69 11.17
CA LEU A 107 14.75 29.77 12.03
C LEU A 107 13.42 29.70 11.26
N ASN A 108 13.39 30.08 9.98
CA ASN A 108 12.18 30.09 9.18
C ASN A 108 12.42 29.41 7.83
N ASP A 109 11.79 28.25 7.63
CA ASP A 109 11.90 27.43 6.43
C ASP A 109 10.61 27.40 5.59
N LYS A 110 9.61 28.22 5.94
CA LYS A 110 8.30 28.25 5.26
C LYS A 110 8.36 28.67 3.80
N ASP A 111 9.41 29.40 3.43
CA ASP A 111 9.67 29.87 2.06
C ASP A 111 10.12 28.73 1.12
N VAL A 112 10.71 27.67 1.67
CA VAL A 112 11.34 26.60 0.89
C VAL A 112 10.77 25.21 1.16
N VAL A 113 10.08 24.98 2.28
CA VAL A 113 9.48 23.67 2.56
C VAL A 113 8.14 23.53 1.85
N LEU A 114 8.02 22.48 1.04
CA LEU A 114 6.79 22.09 0.36
C LEU A 114 5.85 21.30 1.28
N SER A 115 6.38 20.27 1.94
CA SER A 115 5.61 19.39 2.80
C SER A 115 6.48 18.77 3.89
N LYS A 116 5.83 18.24 4.93
CA LYS A 116 6.50 17.51 6.02
C LYS A 116 5.71 16.25 6.39
N ARG A 117 6.40 15.27 6.97
CA ARG A 117 5.80 14.10 7.65
C ARG A 117 4.84 13.31 6.74
N GLU A 118 3.60 13.07 7.17
CA GLU A 118 2.62 12.26 6.45
C GLU A 118 2.34 12.80 5.04
N GLU A 119 2.33 14.12 4.88
CA GLU A 119 2.11 14.76 3.58
C GLU A 119 3.23 14.40 2.60
N SER A 120 4.48 14.45 3.07
CA SER A 120 5.65 14.08 2.27
C SER A 120 5.64 12.60 1.84
N VAL A 121 5.23 11.70 2.74
CA VAL A 121 5.07 10.28 2.40
C VAL A 121 4.02 10.10 1.32
N LYS A 122 2.86 10.78 1.43
CA LYS A 122 1.79 10.72 0.42
C LYS A 122 2.22 11.34 -0.91
N THR A 123 3.00 12.41 -0.90
CA THR A 123 3.59 12.99 -2.12
C THR A 123 4.45 11.96 -2.83
N ILE A 124 5.36 11.29 -2.11
CA ILE A 124 6.28 10.29 -2.68
C ILE A 124 5.53 9.04 -3.13
N GLN A 125 4.54 8.57 -2.38
CA GLN A 125 3.66 7.47 -2.78
C GLN A 125 3.01 7.78 -4.13
N LYS A 126 2.41 8.96 -4.26
CA LYS A 126 1.77 9.39 -5.50
C LYS A 126 2.78 9.43 -6.66
N GLU A 127 3.94 10.05 -6.46
CA GLU A 127 4.99 10.12 -7.49
C GLU A 127 5.44 8.72 -7.95
N CYS A 128 5.57 7.76 -7.02
CA CYS A 128 5.93 6.39 -7.36
C CYS A 128 4.82 5.67 -8.15
N ILE A 129 3.55 5.93 -7.82
CA ILE A 129 2.40 5.33 -8.51
C ILE A 129 2.19 5.96 -9.89
N ASP A 130 2.35 7.28 -10.02
CA ASP A 130 2.19 8.02 -11.28
C ASP A 130 3.20 7.58 -12.36
N MET A 131 4.31 6.93 -11.95
CA MET A 131 5.29 6.31 -12.86
C MET A 131 4.87 4.93 -13.40
N LEU A 132 3.83 4.31 -12.84
CA LEU A 132 3.37 2.98 -13.22
C LEU A 132 2.30 3.07 -14.30
N ASP A 133 2.40 2.22 -15.31
CA ASP A 133 1.29 1.99 -16.24
C ASP A 133 0.32 0.98 -15.63
N LEU A 134 -0.78 1.50 -15.08
CA LEU A 134 -1.84 0.72 -14.47
C LEU A 134 -3.06 0.59 -15.41
N SER A 135 -2.93 0.96 -16.69
CA SER A 135 -3.95 0.66 -17.68
C SER A 135 -3.99 -0.85 -17.93
N TYR A 136 -5.19 -1.39 -18.14
CA TYR A 136 -5.39 -2.81 -18.42
C TYR A 136 -6.57 -3.03 -19.34
N ASN A 137 -6.61 -4.21 -19.93
CA ASN A 137 -7.70 -4.72 -20.74
C ASN A 137 -8.13 -6.11 -20.22
N GLU A 138 -9.14 -6.69 -20.86
CA GLU A 138 -9.68 -8.00 -20.48
C GLU A 138 -8.63 -9.13 -20.49
N SER A 139 -7.67 -9.12 -21.43
CA SER A 139 -6.64 -10.16 -21.52
C SER A 139 -5.67 -10.13 -20.33
N ASP A 140 -5.38 -8.94 -19.79
CA ASP A 140 -4.57 -8.81 -18.58
C ASP A 140 -5.28 -9.44 -17.37
N ILE A 141 -6.61 -9.28 -17.28
CA ILE A 141 -7.44 -9.88 -16.22
C ILE A 141 -7.56 -11.39 -16.39
N GLU A 142 -7.67 -11.87 -17.63
CA GLU A 142 -7.64 -13.30 -17.92
C GLU A 142 -6.33 -13.95 -17.49
N GLU A 143 -5.19 -13.28 -17.73
CA GLU A 143 -3.87 -13.78 -17.35
C GLU A 143 -3.78 -14.00 -15.83
N ILE A 144 -4.22 -13.03 -15.02
CA ILE A 144 -4.25 -13.15 -13.55
C ILE A 144 -5.10 -14.35 -13.12
N GLY A 145 -6.27 -14.55 -13.73
CA GLY A 145 -7.15 -15.69 -13.40
C GLY A 145 -6.58 -17.04 -13.83
N LYS A 146 -5.90 -17.10 -14.98
CA LYS A 146 -5.20 -18.32 -15.46
C LYS A 146 -4.04 -18.68 -14.54
N ASP A 147 -3.24 -17.69 -14.15
CA ASP A 147 -2.14 -17.86 -13.20
C ASP A 147 -2.64 -18.39 -11.85
N GLY A 148 -3.70 -17.78 -11.31
CA GLY A 148 -4.30 -18.20 -10.04
C GLY A 148 -4.85 -19.62 -10.08
N THR A 149 -5.52 -19.98 -11.17
CA THR A 149 -6.03 -21.34 -11.40
C THR A 149 -4.88 -22.34 -11.44
N ALA A 150 -3.84 -22.05 -12.22
CA ALA A 150 -2.70 -22.93 -12.37
C ALA A 150 -1.90 -23.06 -11.05
N ALA A 151 -1.79 -21.98 -10.26
CA ALA A 151 -1.17 -22.03 -8.93
C ALA A 151 -1.98 -22.93 -7.97
N LEU A 152 -3.31 -22.81 -7.98
CA LEU A 152 -4.19 -23.63 -7.17
C LEU A 152 -4.05 -25.13 -7.53
N GLU A 153 -4.04 -25.46 -8.82
CA GLU A 153 -3.86 -26.84 -9.31
C GLU A 153 -2.50 -27.44 -8.91
N ARG A 154 -1.46 -26.61 -8.82
CA ARG A 154 -0.11 -27.03 -8.37
C ARG A 154 0.06 -27.07 -6.85
N GLY A 155 -0.90 -26.56 -6.08
CA GLY A 155 -0.73 -26.38 -4.63
C GLY A 155 0.25 -25.28 -4.24
N ASP A 156 0.48 -24.32 -5.14
CA ASP A 156 1.35 -23.17 -4.92
C ASP A 156 0.57 -22.07 -4.17
N ALA A 157 0.66 -22.12 -2.83
CA ALA A 157 -0.07 -21.20 -1.97
C ALA A 157 0.31 -19.73 -2.16
N ASP A 158 1.60 -19.46 -2.43
CA ASP A 158 2.08 -18.09 -2.65
C ASP A 158 1.52 -17.54 -3.96
N GLY A 159 1.53 -18.35 -5.03
CA GLY A 159 0.91 -17.98 -6.32
C GLY A 159 -0.59 -17.73 -6.22
N VAL A 160 -1.32 -18.53 -5.44
CA VAL A 160 -2.76 -18.30 -5.18
C VAL A 160 -2.98 -16.99 -4.45
N ILE A 161 -2.23 -16.74 -3.36
CA ILE A 161 -2.37 -15.51 -2.56
C ILE A 161 -1.98 -14.27 -3.37
N GLU A 162 -0.96 -14.36 -4.23
CA GLU A 162 -0.58 -13.28 -5.14
C GLU A 162 -1.75 -12.91 -6.05
N CYS A 163 -2.37 -13.89 -6.72
CA CYS A 163 -3.50 -13.64 -7.61
C CYS A 163 -4.73 -13.11 -6.88
N LEU A 164 -5.03 -13.65 -5.69
CA LEU A 164 -6.10 -13.11 -4.84
C LEU A 164 -5.82 -11.68 -4.38
N THR A 165 -4.56 -11.35 -4.09
CA THR A 165 -4.14 -9.99 -3.72
C THR A 165 -4.32 -9.02 -4.89
N LEU A 166 -4.04 -9.46 -6.12
CA LEU A 166 -4.27 -8.66 -7.34
C LEU A 166 -5.77 -8.40 -7.57
N PHE A 167 -6.61 -9.44 -7.48
CA PHE A 167 -8.05 -9.27 -7.57
C PHE A 167 -8.61 -8.42 -6.43
N ALA A 168 -8.07 -8.54 -5.22
CA ALA A 168 -8.48 -7.72 -4.10
C ALA A 168 -8.22 -6.24 -4.37
N GLU A 169 -7.07 -5.92 -4.95
CA GLU A 169 -6.75 -4.54 -5.34
C GLU A 169 -7.73 -3.99 -6.38
N LEU A 170 -8.03 -4.77 -7.42
CA LEU A 170 -8.91 -4.35 -8.53
C LEU A 170 -10.37 -4.19 -8.13
N LEU A 171 -10.83 -4.97 -7.14
CA LEU A 171 -12.21 -4.96 -6.64
C LEU A 171 -12.36 -4.17 -5.33
N GLU A 172 -11.29 -3.51 -4.86
CA GLU A 172 -11.22 -2.83 -3.57
C GLU A 172 -11.61 -3.74 -2.38
N TYR A 173 -11.30 -5.03 -2.47
CA TYR A 173 -11.52 -5.96 -1.37
C TYR A 173 -10.49 -5.77 -0.27
N SER A 174 -10.91 -6.03 0.95
CA SER A 174 -10.12 -5.86 2.16
C SER A 174 -10.11 -7.13 3.01
N PRO A 175 -9.19 -7.25 3.98
CA PRO A 175 -9.23 -8.31 4.97
C PRO A 175 -10.51 -8.26 5.82
N PRO A 176 -10.98 -9.40 6.35
CA PRO A 176 -12.20 -9.44 7.15
C PRO A 176 -12.08 -8.63 8.45
N PRO A 177 -13.22 -8.09 8.94
CA PRO A 177 -13.32 -7.57 10.30
C PRO A 177 -12.89 -8.61 11.34
N LYS A 178 -12.46 -8.14 12.53
CA LYS A 178 -11.90 -9.02 13.57
C LYS A 178 -12.81 -10.20 13.94
N ALA A 179 -14.13 -9.98 13.95
CA ALA A 179 -15.13 -11.01 14.27
C ALA A 179 -15.23 -12.14 13.24
N MET A 180 -14.76 -11.91 12.00
CA MET A 180 -14.83 -12.85 10.88
C MET A 180 -13.48 -13.49 10.54
N LYS A 181 -12.42 -13.16 11.27
CA LYS A 181 -11.09 -13.76 11.06
C LYS A 181 -11.12 -15.24 11.42
N THR A 182 -10.44 -16.07 10.64
CA THR A 182 -10.20 -17.48 10.94
C THR A 182 -8.71 -17.77 10.76
N GLY A 183 -8.14 -18.61 11.63
CA GLY A 183 -6.75 -19.05 11.48
C GLY A 183 -6.56 -19.83 10.17
N ASP A 184 -5.33 -19.82 9.64
CA ASP A 184 -4.89 -20.60 8.47
C ASP A 184 -5.65 -20.34 7.15
N HIS A 185 -6.35 -19.20 7.06
CA HIS A 185 -7.04 -18.77 5.85
C HIS A 185 -6.60 -17.37 5.41
N HIS A 186 -6.39 -17.23 4.10
CA HIS A 186 -6.37 -15.92 3.45
C HIS A 186 -7.81 -15.56 3.06
N ILE A 187 -8.34 -14.48 3.63
CA ILE A 187 -9.73 -14.07 3.45
C ILE A 187 -9.75 -12.63 2.92
N ILE A 188 -10.51 -12.40 1.85
CA ILE A 188 -10.73 -11.08 1.25
C ILE A 188 -12.21 -10.92 0.90
N GLY A 189 -12.69 -9.68 0.90
CA GLY A 189 -14.05 -9.35 0.47
C GLY A 189 -14.31 -7.85 0.50
N ALA A 190 -15.39 -7.41 -0.15
CA ALA A 190 -15.80 -6.01 -0.10
C ALA A 190 -16.31 -5.67 1.31
N LEU A 191 -15.85 -4.56 1.86
CA LEU A 191 -16.27 -4.05 3.17
C LEU A 191 -17.11 -2.80 2.98
N SER A 192 -18.32 -2.79 3.54
CA SER A 192 -19.23 -1.65 3.49
C SER A 192 -19.93 -1.44 4.82
N LYS A 193 -20.54 -0.27 5.03
CA LYS A 193 -21.30 0.04 6.23
C LYS A 193 -22.80 -0.20 6.00
N GLY A 194 -23.40 -1.00 6.88
CA GLY A 194 -24.85 -1.22 6.93
C GLY A 194 -25.60 -0.08 7.63
N LYS A 195 -26.94 -0.19 7.65
CA LYS A 195 -27.86 0.85 8.19
C LYS A 195 -27.58 1.23 9.65
N ASN A 196 -27.06 0.30 10.45
CA ASN A 196 -26.76 0.49 11.88
C ASN A 196 -25.27 0.66 12.16
N ASN A 197 -24.49 1.15 11.17
CA ASN A 197 -23.03 1.24 11.25
C ASN A 197 -22.33 -0.13 11.46
N GLU A 198 -23.06 -1.22 11.21
CA GLU A 198 -22.51 -2.58 11.19
C GLU A 198 -21.60 -2.76 9.98
N ASP A 199 -20.60 -3.62 10.12
CA ASP A 199 -19.72 -3.97 9.01
C ASP A 199 -20.41 -5.06 8.18
N LEU A 200 -20.68 -4.76 6.92
CA LEU A 200 -21.13 -5.73 5.93
C LEU A 200 -19.92 -6.15 5.10
N PHE A 201 -19.63 -7.46 5.11
CA PHE A 201 -18.47 -8.03 4.46
C PHE A 201 -18.91 -9.07 3.42
N GLY A 202 -18.62 -8.83 2.16
CA GLY A 202 -18.83 -9.79 1.08
C GLY A 202 -19.05 -9.14 -0.29
N PRO A 203 -18.97 -9.92 -1.38
CA PRO A 203 -18.76 -11.37 -1.41
C PRO A 203 -17.41 -11.78 -0.81
N VAL A 204 -17.37 -12.95 -0.17
CA VAL A 204 -16.23 -13.39 0.64
C VAL A 204 -15.46 -14.49 -0.07
N VAL A 205 -14.18 -14.27 -0.34
CA VAL A 205 -13.26 -15.28 -0.86
C VAL A 205 -12.40 -15.79 0.29
N MET A 206 -12.27 -17.11 0.40
CA MET A 206 -11.50 -17.77 1.43
C MET A 206 -10.59 -18.81 0.80
N TYR A 207 -9.29 -18.69 1.03
CA TYR A 207 -8.29 -19.66 0.65
C TYR A 207 -7.70 -20.32 1.90
N SER A 208 -7.83 -21.64 2.00
CA SER A 208 -7.22 -22.42 3.08
C SER A 208 -5.78 -22.78 2.73
N LEU A 209 -4.83 -22.29 3.54
CA LEU A 209 -3.41 -22.60 3.41
C LEU A 209 -3.12 -24.09 3.67
N THR A 210 -3.86 -24.69 4.61
CA THR A 210 -3.64 -26.07 5.05
C THR A 210 -4.11 -27.10 4.03
N TYR A 211 -5.24 -26.83 3.38
CA TYR A 211 -5.90 -27.82 2.50
C TYR A 211 -5.83 -27.45 1.02
N ASN A 212 -5.24 -26.31 0.67
CA ASN A 212 -5.23 -25.77 -0.69
C ASN A 212 -6.65 -25.71 -1.30
N LEU A 213 -7.61 -25.20 -0.51
CA LEU A 213 -9.01 -25.08 -0.91
C LEU A 213 -9.41 -23.62 -1.06
N LEU A 214 -9.95 -23.27 -2.23
CA LEU A 214 -10.47 -21.94 -2.54
C LEU A 214 -12.00 -21.97 -2.57
N LYS A 215 -12.64 -21.05 -1.84
CA LYS A 215 -14.09 -20.99 -1.68
C LYS A 215 -14.61 -19.57 -1.76
N LEU A 216 -15.81 -19.41 -2.29
CA LEU A 216 -16.51 -18.14 -2.41
C LEU A 216 -17.89 -18.22 -1.72
N ILE A 217 -18.22 -17.20 -0.95
CA ILE A 217 -19.58 -16.92 -0.48
C ILE A 217 -20.06 -15.66 -1.22
N ASP A 218 -20.98 -15.84 -2.16
CA ASP A 218 -21.50 -14.76 -3.02
C ASP A 218 -22.62 -13.96 -2.34
N ARG A 219 -22.39 -13.56 -1.09
CA ARG A 219 -23.32 -12.74 -0.30
C ARG A 219 -22.57 -11.94 0.75
N GLN A 220 -23.17 -10.84 1.16
CA GLN A 220 -22.68 -10.06 2.30
C GLN A 220 -23.09 -10.70 3.63
N ILE A 221 -22.17 -10.62 4.59
CA ILE A 221 -22.31 -11.09 5.96
C ILE A 221 -22.21 -9.87 6.87
N SER A 222 -23.18 -9.69 7.75
CA SER A 222 -23.11 -8.66 8.79
C SER A 222 -22.22 -9.13 9.94
N SER A 223 -21.41 -8.23 10.50
CA SER A 223 -20.61 -8.46 11.70
C SER A 223 -21.44 -8.70 12.97
N LEU A 224 -22.74 -8.41 12.93
CA LEU A 224 -23.68 -8.65 14.03
C LEU A 224 -24.44 -9.99 13.88
N ASP A 225 -24.46 -10.58 12.69
CA ASP A 225 -25.17 -11.82 12.39
C ASP A 225 -24.31 -13.04 12.73
N LYS A 226 -24.30 -13.41 14.02
CA LYS A 226 -23.52 -14.55 14.53
C LYS A 226 -23.82 -15.85 13.80
N GLY A 227 -25.06 -16.06 13.34
CA GLY A 227 -25.45 -17.27 12.62
C GLY A 227 -24.78 -17.36 11.25
N LYS A 228 -24.72 -16.25 10.51
CA LYS A 228 -24.01 -16.21 9.22
C LYS A 228 -22.49 -16.25 9.37
N ILE A 229 -21.95 -15.67 10.44
CA ILE A 229 -20.52 -15.78 10.75
C ILE A 229 -20.15 -17.24 11.05
N GLU A 230 -20.96 -17.93 11.85
CA GLU A 230 -20.77 -19.35 12.11
C GLU A 230 -20.83 -20.16 10.80
N LEU A 231 -21.84 -19.91 9.96
CA LEU A 231 -21.96 -20.56 8.64
C LEU A 231 -20.73 -20.31 7.76
N MET A 232 -20.18 -19.09 7.75
CA MET A 232 -18.94 -18.78 7.04
C MET A 232 -17.77 -19.63 7.56
N HIS A 233 -17.63 -19.78 8.88
CA HIS A 233 -16.60 -20.65 9.45
C HIS A 233 -16.82 -22.13 9.09
N GLN A 234 -18.07 -22.62 9.08
CA GLN A 234 -18.41 -23.97 8.64
C GLN A 234 -18.06 -24.21 7.16
N ILE A 235 -18.29 -23.22 6.30
CA ILE A 235 -17.89 -23.26 4.88
C ILE A 235 -16.37 -23.28 4.77
N ALA A 236 -15.66 -22.42 5.50
CA ALA A 236 -14.19 -22.36 5.49
C ALA A 236 -13.58 -23.75 5.79
N ILE A 237 -14.03 -24.42 6.85
CA ILE A 237 -13.56 -25.76 7.23
C ILE A 237 -14.18 -26.92 6.44
N GLY A 238 -15.05 -26.63 5.45
CA GLY A 238 -15.59 -27.63 4.52
C GLY A 238 -16.73 -28.50 5.05
N LYS A 239 -17.40 -28.08 6.12
CA LYS A 239 -18.62 -28.74 6.61
C LYS A 239 -19.87 -28.32 5.84
N GLU A 240 -19.82 -27.17 5.19
CA GLU A 240 -20.91 -26.61 4.39
C GLU A 240 -20.39 -26.22 2.99
N LYS A 241 -21.28 -26.26 1.99
CA LYS A 241 -20.93 -25.97 0.60
C LYS A 241 -20.83 -24.47 0.35
N ALA A 242 -19.82 -24.04 -0.40
CA ALA A 242 -19.68 -22.65 -0.83
C ALA A 242 -20.53 -22.33 -2.07
N SER A 243 -20.69 -21.04 -2.39
CA SER A 243 -21.37 -20.60 -3.63
C SER A 243 -20.58 -21.04 -4.88
N LYS A 244 -19.26 -20.93 -4.83
CA LYS A 244 -18.31 -21.44 -5.82
C LYS A 244 -17.06 -21.98 -5.12
N GLU A 245 -16.38 -22.93 -5.74
CA GLU A 245 -15.20 -23.59 -5.19
C GLU A 245 -14.13 -23.79 -6.27
N GLY A 246 -12.88 -23.84 -5.85
CA GLY A 246 -11.75 -24.11 -6.75
C GLY A 246 -11.58 -23.03 -7.85
N PRO A 247 -11.23 -23.44 -9.08
CA PRO A 247 -11.02 -22.52 -10.21
C PRO A 247 -12.21 -21.59 -10.53
N ASP A 248 -13.45 -22.01 -10.23
CA ASP A 248 -14.65 -21.20 -10.48
C ASP A 248 -14.65 -19.89 -9.68
N VAL A 249 -13.90 -19.82 -8.59
CA VAL A 249 -13.72 -18.58 -7.82
C VAL A 249 -12.94 -17.55 -8.62
N PHE A 250 -11.89 -17.95 -9.35
CA PHE A 250 -11.16 -17.03 -10.23
C PHE A 250 -12.01 -16.57 -11.42
N ASN A 251 -12.85 -17.46 -11.97
CA ASN A 251 -13.80 -17.06 -13.02
C ASN A 251 -14.76 -15.97 -12.52
N TYR A 252 -15.31 -16.14 -11.32
CA TYR A 252 -16.16 -15.12 -10.70
C TYR A 252 -15.42 -13.79 -10.48
N LEU A 253 -14.18 -13.82 -9.99
CA LEU A 253 -13.42 -12.59 -9.74
C LEU A 253 -13.11 -11.84 -11.04
N LYS A 254 -12.75 -12.55 -12.12
CA LYS A 254 -12.57 -11.94 -13.45
C LYS A 254 -13.85 -11.25 -13.93
N GLU A 255 -14.98 -11.97 -13.89
CA GLU A 255 -16.29 -11.43 -14.29
C GLU A 255 -16.61 -10.16 -13.51
N LYS A 256 -16.36 -10.13 -12.19
CA LYS A 256 -16.59 -8.95 -11.35
C LYS A 256 -15.71 -7.77 -11.71
N VAL A 257 -14.43 -7.99 -12.05
CA VAL A 257 -13.53 -6.91 -12.46
C VAL A 257 -14.02 -6.30 -13.77
N ILE A 258 -14.38 -7.15 -14.73
CA ILE A 258 -14.89 -6.72 -16.04
C ILE A 258 -16.19 -5.93 -15.87
N GLU A 259 -17.15 -6.44 -15.11
CA GLU A 259 -18.44 -5.76 -14.84
C GLU A 259 -18.30 -4.38 -14.18
N GLN A 260 -17.26 -4.17 -13.35
CA GLN A 260 -17.08 -2.93 -12.60
C GLN A 260 -16.30 -1.86 -13.38
N ASN A 261 -15.38 -2.26 -14.26
CA ASN A 261 -14.32 -1.37 -14.74
C ASN A 261 -14.12 -1.35 -16.26
N LEU A 262 -14.81 -2.21 -17.02
CA LEU A 262 -14.73 -2.28 -18.49
C LEU A 262 -16.13 -2.18 -19.11
#